data_AF-A0A2D1U8X6-F1
#
_entry.id   AF-A0A2D1U8X6-F1
#
_cell.length_a   1.000
_cell.length_b   1.000
_cell.length_c   1.000
_cell.angle_alpha   90.00
_cell.angle_beta   90.00
_cell.angle_gamma   90.00
#
_symmetry.space_group_name_H-M   'P 1'
#
loop_
_entity.id
_entity.type
_entity.pdbx_description
1 polymer ?
#
loop_
_entity_poly.entity_id
_entity_poly.type
_entity_poly.pdbx_seq_one_letter_code
_entity_poly.pdbx_strand_id
1 'polypeptide(L)'
;MKTLSKTVLLILFSICIITCKKGTEDPSGGDKGSGKEIVIGNGGAVDNTLHMAFKTPDWERKIDCTHLDLDPIGLNDSTSYVSATSASTNETFYFSFPRDSSAMVRSSNIKKYDITRVGANKKPFEFSQTLPINAGSTTKLVSLTGSGTDSYNEVLEIKYTGVKGNYAQFQIKCRYSMNMQETLNESNKKLVTGTFHFKVKTKRI
;
A
#
# COMPACT_ATOMS: atom_id res chain seq x y z
N MET A 1 -62.58 16.25 -9.63
CA MET A 1 -62.22 17.32 -8.67
C MET A 1 -61.89 16.72 -7.32
N LYS A 2 -60.60 16.70 -6.96
CA LYS A 2 -60.08 16.86 -5.59
C LYS A 2 -58.57 17.12 -5.72
N THR A 3 -58.18 18.19 -5.08
CA THR A 3 -56.95 18.97 -5.25
C THR A 3 -55.80 18.46 -4.39
N LEU A 4 -54.58 18.72 -4.90
CA LEU A 4 -53.29 18.95 -4.24
C LEU A 4 -52.99 18.21 -2.91
N SER A 5 -51.85 17.53 -2.89
CA SER A 5 -50.76 18.02 -2.02
C SER A 5 -49.40 17.54 -2.54
N LYS A 6 -48.58 18.51 -2.99
CA LYS A 6 -47.17 18.32 -3.32
C LYS A 6 -46.39 18.33 -2.01
N THR A 7 -45.96 17.17 -1.54
CA THR A 7 -44.97 17.10 -0.45
C THR A 7 -43.59 16.99 -1.07
N VAL A 8 -42.96 18.15 -1.28
CA VAL A 8 -41.54 18.28 -1.60
C VAL A 8 -40.77 17.99 -0.31
N LEU A 9 -40.20 16.79 -0.20
CA LEU A 9 -39.27 16.46 0.87
C LEU A 9 -37.89 17.04 0.53
N LEU A 10 -37.65 18.25 1.03
CA LEU A 10 -36.33 18.90 1.04
C LEU A 10 -35.44 18.17 2.07
N ILE A 11 -34.68 17.18 1.61
CA ILE A 11 -33.60 16.58 2.40
C ILE A 11 -32.42 17.57 2.35
N LEU A 12 -32.25 18.32 3.44
CA LEU A 12 -31.06 19.11 3.72
C LEU A 12 -29.86 18.17 3.85
N PHE A 13 -29.12 17.98 2.75
CA PHE A 13 -27.77 17.45 2.79
C PHE A 13 -26.91 18.47 3.54
N SER A 14 -26.54 18.15 4.78
CA SER A 14 -25.51 18.87 5.51
C SER A 14 -24.16 18.59 4.84
N ILE A 15 -23.81 19.43 3.87
CA ILE A 15 -22.49 19.42 3.23
C ILE A 15 -21.51 20.03 4.24
N CYS A 16 -20.82 19.19 5.00
CA CYS A 16 -19.60 19.60 5.69
C CYS A 16 -18.49 19.77 4.64
N ILE A 17 -18.43 20.96 4.02
CA ILE A 17 -17.28 21.38 3.23
C ILE A 17 -16.16 21.69 4.22
N ILE A 18 -15.31 20.70 4.53
CA ILE A 18 -14.02 20.99 5.15
C ILE A 18 -13.13 21.52 4.03
N THR A 19 -13.13 22.84 3.87
CA THR A 19 -12.15 23.55 3.06
C THR A 19 -10.78 23.37 3.71
N CYS A 20 -9.92 22.51 3.17
CA CYS A 20 -8.49 22.55 3.46
C CYS A 20 -7.95 23.91 2.97
N LYS A 21 -7.61 24.79 3.91
CA LYS A 21 -6.86 26.01 3.62
C LYS A 21 -5.50 25.62 3.04
N LYS A 22 -5.21 26.10 1.83
CA LYS A 22 -3.86 26.12 1.25
C LYS A 22 -3.00 27.01 2.15
N GLY A 23 -2.02 26.42 2.83
CA GLY A 23 -1.05 27.15 3.63
C GLY A 23 -0.21 28.05 2.72
N THR A 24 -0.22 29.33 3.02
CA THR A 24 0.61 30.37 2.40
C THR A 24 2.07 30.13 2.75
N GLU A 25 2.95 30.12 1.75
CA GLU A 25 4.39 30.25 1.95
C GLU A 25 4.69 31.67 2.41
N ASP A 26 5.49 31.82 3.47
CA ASP A 26 6.31 33.01 3.67
C ASP A 26 7.67 32.58 4.26
N PRO A 27 8.76 33.30 3.93
CA PRO A 27 10.13 32.81 4.00
C PRO A 27 10.83 33.20 5.30
N SER A 28 11.97 32.55 5.54
CA SER A 28 13.02 32.87 6.53
C SER A 28 12.83 32.31 7.94
N GLY A 29 13.85 31.55 8.36
CA GLY A 29 14.11 31.25 9.77
C GLY A 29 14.54 29.80 9.96
N GLY A 30 15.84 29.55 9.78
CA GLY A 30 16.39 28.20 9.89
C GLY A 30 16.22 27.58 11.27
N ASP A 31 15.88 26.30 11.28
CA ASP A 31 16.17 25.41 12.39
C ASP A 31 16.83 24.13 11.84
N LYS A 32 18.01 23.82 12.39
CA LYS A 32 18.80 22.64 12.05
C LYS A 32 18.22 21.45 12.81
N GLY A 33 17.06 20.98 12.40
CA GLY A 33 16.50 19.71 12.80
C GLY A 33 17.01 18.59 11.88
N SER A 34 17.68 17.59 12.44
CA SER A 34 18.10 16.36 11.74
C SER A 34 16.88 15.52 11.32
N GLY A 35 16.13 15.98 10.32
CA GLY A 35 15.10 15.21 9.65
C GLY A 35 15.76 14.36 8.56
N LYS A 36 15.89 13.05 8.78
CA LYS A 36 16.19 12.14 7.66
C LYS A 36 15.06 12.29 6.65
N GLU A 37 15.39 12.75 5.45
CA GLU A 37 14.47 12.80 4.32
C GLU A 37 13.85 11.41 4.10
N ILE A 38 12.53 11.33 4.24
CA ILE A 38 11.77 10.10 4.01
C ILE A 38 11.59 9.99 2.50
N VAL A 39 12.47 9.24 1.84
CA VAL A 39 12.49 9.10 0.39
C VAL A 39 11.57 7.95 -0.05
N ILE A 40 10.63 8.25 -0.95
CA ILE A 40 9.90 7.23 -1.71
C ILE A 40 10.85 6.69 -2.79
N GLY A 41 11.42 5.49 -2.60
CA GLY A 41 12.27 4.82 -3.60
C GLY A 41 13.52 4.13 -3.05
N ASN A 42 14.49 3.89 -3.94
CA ASN A 42 15.75 3.21 -3.61
C ASN A 42 16.72 4.16 -2.88
N GLY A 43 17.22 3.76 -1.71
CA GLY A 43 18.38 4.38 -1.04
C GLY A 43 18.12 5.16 0.25
N GLY A 44 16.85 5.39 0.64
CA GLY A 44 16.47 6.11 1.86
C GLY A 44 16.02 5.23 3.03
N ALA A 45 15.79 5.87 4.19
CA ALA A 45 15.11 5.25 5.32
C ALA A 45 13.59 5.20 5.06
N VAL A 46 12.97 4.04 5.31
CA VAL A 46 11.51 3.88 5.17
C VAL A 46 10.80 4.39 6.42
N ASP A 47 9.69 5.11 6.22
CA ASP A 47 8.88 5.66 7.31
C ASP A 47 8.39 4.57 8.29
N ASN A 48 8.33 4.93 9.57
CA ASN A 48 7.78 4.11 10.64
C ASN A 48 6.26 4.25 10.79
N THR A 49 5.60 5.24 10.19
CA THR A 49 4.14 5.29 10.13
C THR A 49 3.61 4.21 9.20
N LEU A 50 2.40 3.69 9.48
CA LEU A 50 1.75 2.75 8.56
C LEU A 50 1.38 3.49 7.27
N HIS A 51 1.83 2.97 6.13
CA HIS A 51 1.64 3.63 4.84
C HIS A 51 1.74 2.65 3.67
N MET A 52 1.23 3.08 2.52
CA MET A 52 1.58 2.59 1.19
C MET A 52 2.06 3.79 0.37
N ALA A 53 3.24 3.69 -0.24
CA ALA A 53 3.80 4.76 -1.06
C ALA A 53 4.33 4.21 -2.37
N PHE A 54 4.08 4.93 -3.46
CA PHE A 54 4.58 4.59 -4.78
C PHE A 54 5.12 5.83 -5.49
N LYS A 55 6.00 5.58 -6.46
CA LYS A 55 6.56 6.55 -7.39
C LYS A 55 6.68 5.92 -8.76
N THR A 56 6.06 6.56 -9.75
CA THR A 56 6.25 6.32 -11.18
C THR A 56 7.06 7.49 -11.78
N PRO A 57 7.44 7.43 -13.07
CA PRO A 57 8.00 8.59 -13.76
C PRO A 57 7.07 9.81 -13.79
N ASP A 58 5.75 9.60 -13.72
CA ASP A 58 4.75 10.65 -13.94
C ASP A 58 4.15 11.19 -12.64
N TRP A 59 4.07 10.37 -11.59
CA TRP A 59 3.48 10.78 -10.32
C TRP A 59 3.89 9.89 -9.15
N GLU A 60 3.73 10.44 -7.95
CA GLU A 60 3.98 9.75 -6.70
C GLU A 60 2.89 10.08 -5.68
N ARG A 61 2.68 9.16 -4.73
CA ARG A 61 1.77 9.35 -3.62
C ARG A 61 2.20 8.53 -2.43
N LYS A 62 1.92 9.06 -1.24
CA LYS A 62 1.91 8.33 0.01
C LYS A 62 0.49 8.32 0.57
N ILE A 63 0.02 7.14 0.91
CA ILE A 63 -1.33 6.86 1.42
C ILE A 63 -1.17 6.49 2.90
N ASP A 64 -1.94 7.16 3.76
CA ASP A 64 -2.01 6.84 5.18
C ASP A 64 -2.76 5.52 5.38
N CYS A 65 -2.10 4.55 6.02
CA CYS A 65 -2.65 3.24 6.33
C CYS A 65 -2.76 2.98 7.84
N THR A 66 -2.73 4.02 8.68
CA THR A 66 -2.81 3.90 10.15
C THR A 66 -4.09 3.21 10.63
N HIS A 67 -5.19 3.39 9.91
CA HIS A 67 -6.48 2.76 10.18
C HIS A 67 -6.71 1.43 9.45
N LEU A 68 -5.73 0.97 8.66
CA LEU A 68 -5.85 -0.27 7.90
C LEU A 68 -5.72 -1.48 8.84
N ASP A 69 -6.81 -2.24 8.99
CA ASP A 69 -6.88 -3.46 9.78
C ASP A 69 -7.44 -4.61 8.94
N LEU A 70 -6.58 -5.26 8.15
CA LEU A 70 -6.96 -6.32 7.22
C LEU A 70 -6.88 -7.70 7.87
N ASP A 71 -7.88 -8.53 7.61
CA ASP A 71 -7.87 -9.93 8.02
C ASP A 71 -7.15 -10.80 6.97
N PRO A 72 -6.37 -11.81 7.41
CA PRO A 72 -5.58 -12.62 6.52
C PRO A 72 -6.48 -13.58 5.75
N ILE A 73 -6.33 -13.61 4.43
CA ILE A 73 -6.99 -14.59 3.56
C ILE A 73 -6.01 -15.74 3.32
N GLY A 74 -6.44 -16.97 3.57
CA GLY A 74 -5.62 -18.16 3.33
C GLY A 74 -5.42 -18.37 1.83
N LEU A 75 -4.17 -18.42 1.39
CA LEU A 75 -3.79 -18.66 -0.01
C LEU A 75 -3.50 -20.14 -0.25
N ASN A 76 -2.81 -20.76 0.71
CA ASN A 76 -2.51 -22.18 0.78
C ASN A 76 -2.19 -22.55 2.25
N ASP A 77 -1.65 -23.74 2.48
CA ASP A 77 -1.37 -24.25 3.82
C ASP A 77 -0.28 -23.46 4.57
N SER A 78 0.67 -22.84 3.84
CA SER A 78 1.80 -22.12 4.44
C SER A 78 1.69 -20.60 4.32
N THR A 79 0.84 -20.09 3.43
CA THR A 79 0.82 -18.68 3.03
C THR A 79 -0.58 -18.09 3.17
N SER A 80 -0.63 -16.89 3.72
CA SER A 80 -1.81 -16.03 3.69
C SER A 80 -1.48 -14.75 2.91
N TYR A 81 -2.49 -13.97 2.56
CA TYR A 81 -2.29 -12.66 1.96
C TYR A 81 -3.31 -11.65 2.48
N VAL A 82 -3.01 -10.38 2.26
CA VAL A 82 -3.96 -9.28 2.37
C VAL A 82 -3.95 -8.47 1.08
N SER A 83 -5.06 -7.80 0.82
CA SER A 83 -5.19 -6.83 -0.25
C SER A 83 -6.11 -5.69 0.19
N ALA A 84 -5.90 -4.52 -0.38
CA ALA A 84 -6.82 -3.40 -0.24
C ALA A 84 -6.70 -2.48 -1.45
N THR A 85 -7.77 -1.74 -1.72
CA THR A 85 -7.80 -0.70 -2.74
C THR A 85 -7.92 0.66 -2.08
N SER A 86 -7.02 1.57 -2.41
CA SER A 86 -7.07 2.95 -1.93
C SER A 86 -8.24 3.70 -2.57
N ALA A 87 -9.13 4.27 -1.74
CA ALA A 87 -10.20 5.12 -2.24
C ALA A 87 -9.69 6.42 -2.89
N SER A 88 -8.52 6.91 -2.47
CA SER A 88 -7.96 8.20 -2.94
C SER A 88 -7.20 8.10 -4.25
N THR A 89 -6.67 6.92 -4.57
CA THR A 89 -5.84 6.70 -5.76
C THR A 89 -6.35 5.58 -6.65
N ASN A 90 -7.25 4.72 -6.18
CA ASN A 90 -7.64 3.50 -6.89
C ASN A 90 -6.45 2.59 -7.25
N GLU A 91 -5.41 2.64 -6.39
CA GLU A 91 -4.29 1.70 -6.34
C GLU A 91 -4.75 0.48 -5.54
N THR A 92 -4.37 -0.72 -5.98
CA THR A 92 -4.65 -1.97 -5.26
C THR A 92 -3.37 -2.76 -5.07
N PHE A 93 -3.08 -3.17 -3.85
CA PHE A 93 -1.95 -4.04 -3.56
C PHE A 93 -2.39 -5.43 -3.14
N TYR A 94 -1.47 -6.38 -3.30
CA TYR A 94 -1.54 -7.72 -2.75
C TYR A 94 -0.21 -8.05 -2.11
N PHE A 95 -0.25 -8.46 -0.84
CA PHE A 95 0.94 -8.82 -0.09
C PHE A 95 0.73 -10.14 0.63
N SER A 96 1.55 -11.13 0.30
CA SER A 96 1.53 -12.46 0.93
C SER A 96 2.54 -12.56 2.06
N PHE A 97 2.27 -13.42 3.03
CA PHE A 97 3.11 -13.62 4.21
C PHE A 97 2.88 -15.03 4.80
N PRO A 98 3.80 -15.53 5.65
CA PRO A 98 3.62 -16.80 6.32
C PRO A 98 2.31 -16.86 7.13
N ARG A 99 1.57 -17.96 6.98
CA ARG A 99 0.33 -18.21 7.74
C ARG A 99 0.60 -18.44 9.22
N ASP A 100 1.73 -19.08 9.53
CA ASP A 100 2.20 -19.36 10.88
C ASP A 100 3.03 -18.18 11.42
N SER A 101 2.64 -17.69 12.60
CA SER A 101 3.38 -16.69 13.37
C SER A 101 4.85 -17.05 13.64
N SER A 102 5.19 -18.32 13.83
CA SER A 102 6.57 -18.78 14.11
C SER A 102 7.51 -18.59 12.91
N ALA A 103 6.93 -18.53 11.70
CA ALA A 103 7.66 -18.32 10.46
C ALA A 103 7.89 -16.84 10.13
N MET A 104 7.28 -15.91 10.89
CA MET A 104 7.39 -14.47 10.65
C MET A 104 8.74 -13.89 11.08
N VAL A 105 9.13 -14.11 12.35
CA VAL A 105 10.26 -13.41 13.00
C VAL A 105 11.56 -14.20 12.84
N ARG A 106 11.90 -14.56 11.60
CA ARG A 106 13.19 -15.18 11.28
C ARG A 106 14.08 -14.12 10.64
N SER A 107 15.31 -13.98 11.12
CA SER A 107 16.29 -13.04 10.52
C SER A 107 16.52 -13.34 9.03
N SER A 108 16.42 -14.60 8.63
CA SER A 108 16.46 -15.06 7.23
C SER A 108 15.35 -14.47 6.34
N ASN A 109 14.33 -13.85 6.92
CA ASN A 109 13.26 -13.19 6.19
C ASN A 109 13.56 -11.74 5.84
N ILE A 110 14.64 -11.15 6.38
CA ILE A 110 15.05 -9.79 6.05
C ILE A 110 15.91 -9.86 4.79
N LYS A 111 15.26 -9.81 3.63
CA LYS A 111 15.88 -9.96 2.31
C LYS A 111 14.93 -9.52 1.19
N LYS A 112 15.41 -9.61 -0.05
CA LYS A 112 14.62 -9.46 -1.27
C LYS A 112 13.83 -10.73 -1.62
N TYR A 113 12.62 -10.53 -2.09
CA TYR A 113 11.66 -11.50 -2.58
C TYR A 113 11.17 -11.11 -3.97
N ASP A 114 10.55 -12.07 -4.65
CA ASP A 114 10.05 -11.90 -6.01
C ASP A 114 8.85 -10.96 -6.05
N ILE A 115 8.76 -10.19 -7.13
CA ILE A 115 7.52 -9.54 -7.56
C ILE A 115 6.73 -10.53 -8.40
N THR A 116 5.42 -10.56 -8.18
CA THR A 116 4.52 -11.40 -8.95
C THR A 116 3.54 -10.55 -9.76
N ARG A 117 2.92 -11.17 -10.76
CA ARG A 117 1.74 -10.60 -11.40
C ARG A 117 0.59 -10.52 -10.40
N VAL A 118 -0.27 -9.52 -10.57
CA VAL A 118 -1.49 -9.35 -9.78
C VAL A 118 -2.31 -10.64 -9.76
N GLY A 119 -2.65 -11.10 -8.55
CA GLY A 119 -3.39 -12.35 -8.31
C GLY A 119 -2.57 -13.63 -8.43
N ALA A 120 -1.26 -13.55 -8.69
CA ALA A 120 -0.37 -14.70 -8.85
C ALA A 120 0.55 -14.95 -7.65
N ASN A 121 0.39 -14.22 -6.54
CA ASN A 121 1.10 -14.49 -5.29
C ASN A 121 0.85 -15.96 -4.88
N LYS A 122 1.90 -16.64 -4.40
CA LYS A 122 1.87 -18.03 -3.94
C LYS A 122 2.78 -18.26 -2.73
N LYS A 123 3.92 -17.56 -2.68
CA LYS A 123 4.92 -17.70 -1.62
C LYS A 123 4.83 -16.55 -0.62
N PRO A 124 5.37 -16.72 0.60
CA PRO A 124 5.51 -15.62 1.55
C PRO A 124 6.32 -14.44 1.01
N PHE A 125 5.91 -13.24 1.41
CA PHE A 125 6.56 -11.96 1.13
C PHE A 125 6.64 -11.56 -0.34
N GLU A 126 5.85 -12.18 -1.21
CA GLU A 126 5.65 -11.70 -2.57
C GLU A 126 4.73 -10.48 -2.57
N PHE A 127 4.99 -9.56 -3.50
CA PHE A 127 4.23 -8.34 -3.66
C PHE A 127 3.75 -8.19 -5.10
N SER A 128 2.52 -7.71 -5.27
CA SER A 128 1.96 -7.33 -6.57
C SER A 128 1.01 -6.15 -6.39
N GLN A 129 0.82 -5.35 -7.43
CA GLN A 129 -0.04 -4.18 -7.35
C GLN A 129 -0.65 -3.80 -8.71
N THR A 130 -1.77 -3.11 -8.68
CA THR A 130 -2.32 -2.30 -9.77
C THR A 130 -2.27 -0.84 -9.39
N LEU A 131 -1.90 0.01 -10.35
CA LEU A 131 -1.78 1.44 -10.14
C LEU A 131 -2.43 2.17 -11.32
N PRO A 132 -3.20 3.26 -11.14
CA PRO A 132 -3.52 4.13 -12.26
C PRO A 132 -2.27 4.62 -12.98
N ILE A 133 -2.31 4.75 -14.31
CA ILE A 133 -1.16 5.29 -15.04
C ILE A 133 -0.78 6.70 -14.53
N ASN A 134 -1.79 7.52 -14.22
CA ASN A 134 -1.73 8.87 -13.66
C ASN A 134 -2.90 9.07 -12.68
N ALA A 135 -2.85 10.09 -11.82
CA ALA A 135 -3.93 10.43 -10.89
C ALA A 135 -5.30 10.55 -11.60
N GLY A 136 -6.31 9.86 -11.08
CA GLY A 136 -7.68 9.85 -11.63
C GLY A 136 -7.90 8.97 -12.86
N SER A 137 -6.86 8.33 -13.41
CA SER A 137 -7.02 7.47 -14.59
C SER A 137 -7.76 6.16 -14.27
N THR A 138 -8.63 5.75 -15.20
CA THR A 138 -9.26 4.42 -15.20
C THR A 138 -8.31 3.35 -15.75
N THR A 139 -7.37 3.74 -16.61
CA THR A 139 -6.35 2.84 -17.14
C THR A 139 -5.30 2.51 -16.08
N LYS A 140 -4.93 1.23 -15.99
CA LYS A 140 -4.04 0.71 -14.96
C LYS A 140 -2.71 0.22 -15.52
N LEU A 141 -1.67 0.42 -14.75
CA LEU A 141 -0.46 -0.39 -14.72
C LEU A 141 -0.72 -1.64 -13.88
N VAL A 142 -0.17 -2.77 -14.29
CA VAL A 142 -0.16 -4.03 -13.53
C VAL A 142 1.28 -4.49 -13.34
N SER A 143 1.59 -5.07 -12.17
CA SER A 143 2.92 -5.61 -11.91
C SER A 143 3.24 -6.78 -12.84
N LEU A 144 4.48 -6.81 -13.34
CA LEU A 144 5.04 -7.94 -14.06
C LEU A 144 5.85 -8.81 -13.09
N THR A 145 5.84 -10.12 -13.31
CA THR A 145 6.71 -11.03 -12.57
C THR A 145 8.16 -10.64 -12.79
N GLY A 146 8.94 -10.59 -11.71
CA GLY A 146 10.37 -10.33 -11.80
C GLY A 146 11.09 -10.53 -10.48
N SER A 147 12.38 -10.82 -10.59
CA SER A 147 13.29 -11.05 -9.48
C SER A 147 14.62 -10.37 -9.76
N GLY A 148 15.37 -9.97 -8.74
CA GLY A 148 16.73 -9.46 -8.88
C GLY A 148 16.92 -8.04 -8.36
N THR A 149 17.89 -7.32 -8.93
CA THR A 149 18.28 -5.97 -8.47
C THR A 149 17.21 -4.93 -8.73
N ASP A 150 16.49 -5.03 -9.85
CA ASP A 150 15.56 -4.00 -10.34
C ASP A 150 14.09 -4.39 -10.19
N SER A 151 13.81 -5.64 -9.82
CA SER A 151 12.47 -6.16 -9.55
C SER A 151 12.46 -7.00 -8.29
N TYR A 152 11.98 -6.43 -7.18
CA TYR A 152 11.99 -7.08 -5.88
C TYR A 152 10.99 -6.45 -4.91
N ASN A 153 10.57 -7.23 -3.92
CA ASN A 153 10.05 -6.75 -2.65
C ASN A 153 11.07 -7.05 -1.55
N GLU A 154 11.63 -6.04 -0.91
CA GLU A 154 12.62 -6.19 0.15
C GLU A 154 11.95 -5.99 1.50
N VAL A 155 11.97 -7.04 2.32
CA VAL A 155 11.57 -6.96 3.72
C VAL A 155 12.74 -6.38 4.50
N LEU A 156 12.51 -5.24 5.14
CA LEU A 156 13.52 -4.50 5.92
C LEU A 156 13.40 -4.79 7.41
N GLU A 157 12.17 -4.96 7.90
CA GLU A 157 11.88 -5.18 9.30
C GLU A 157 10.58 -5.95 9.45
N ILE A 158 10.56 -6.92 10.37
CA ILE A 158 9.35 -7.59 10.85
C ILE A 158 9.35 -7.46 12.37
N LYS A 159 8.35 -6.75 12.90
CA LYS A 159 8.19 -6.52 14.34
C LYS A 159 6.93 -7.19 14.84
N TYR A 160 7.06 -8.08 15.83
CA TYR A 160 5.90 -8.57 16.57
C TYR A 160 5.32 -7.43 17.43
N THR A 161 4.01 -7.25 17.37
CA THR A 161 3.30 -6.14 18.03
C THR A 161 2.27 -6.61 19.06
N GLY A 162 2.12 -7.92 19.24
CA GLY A 162 1.22 -8.51 20.23
C GLY A 162 0.17 -9.41 19.60
N VAL A 163 -0.97 -9.52 20.28
CA VAL A 163 -2.05 -10.45 19.97
C VAL A 163 -3.36 -9.69 19.93
N LYS A 164 -4.21 -9.97 18.93
CA LYS A 164 -5.59 -9.48 18.88
C LYS A 164 -6.51 -10.64 18.55
N GLY A 165 -7.32 -11.05 19.52
CA GLY A 165 -8.12 -12.26 19.42
C GLY A 165 -7.25 -13.50 19.21
N ASN A 166 -7.55 -14.28 18.17
CA ASN A 166 -6.83 -15.51 17.84
C ASN A 166 -5.60 -15.30 16.94
N TYR A 167 -5.24 -14.04 16.66
CA TYR A 167 -4.16 -13.70 15.74
C TYR A 167 -2.96 -13.08 16.44
N ALA A 168 -1.76 -13.50 16.02
CA ALA A 168 -0.54 -12.75 16.27
C ALA A 168 -0.46 -11.57 15.30
N GLN A 169 -0.02 -10.41 15.78
CA GLN A 169 0.07 -9.19 14.98
C GLN A 169 1.51 -8.79 14.72
N PHE A 170 1.80 -8.44 13.47
CA PHE A 170 3.12 -8.00 13.02
C PHE A 170 3.03 -6.68 12.29
N GLN A 171 4.05 -5.86 12.45
CA GLN A 171 4.36 -4.74 11.59
C GLN A 171 5.47 -5.14 10.63
N ILE A 172 5.27 -4.93 9.34
CA ILE A 172 6.22 -5.32 8.30
C ILE A 172 6.54 -4.10 7.45
N LYS A 173 7.82 -3.77 7.41
CA LYS A 173 8.37 -2.65 6.66
C LYS A 173 9.09 -3.18 5.44
N CYS A 174 8.69 -2.69 4.28
CA CYS A 174 9.23 -3.10 3.00
C CYS A 174 9.57 -1.90 2.11
N ARG A 175 10.48 -2.14 1.18
CA ARG A 175 10.63 -1.31 -0.03
C ARG A 175 10.59 -2.20 -1.26
N TYR A 176 10.12 -1.67 -2.37
CA TYR A 176 10.00 -2.44 -3.59
C TYR A 176 10.43 -1.63 -4.81
N SER A 177 10.82 -2.38 -5.83
CA SER A 177 11.03 -1.92 -7.19
C SER A 177 10.38 -2.94 -8.11
N MET A 178 9.62 -2.52 -9.11
CA MET A 178 8.99 -3.45 -10.04
C MET A 178 8.76 -2.83 -11.40
N ASN A 179 8.87 -3.66 -12.43
CA ASN A 179 8.38 -3.30 -13.75
C ASN A 179 6.86 -3.51 -13.79
N MET A 180 6.15 -2.50 -14.26
CA MET A 180 4.72 -2.56 -14.48
C MET A 180 4.40 -2.25 -15.94
N GLN A 181 3.29 -2.80 -16.42
CA GLN A 181 2.83 -2.66 -17.80
C GLN A 181 1.42 -2.09 -17.82
N GLU A 182 1.14 -1.18 -18.75
CA GLU A 182 -0.21 -0.69 -18.97
C GLU A 182 -1.12 -1.77 -19.54
N THR A 183 -2.32 -1.90 -18.96
CA THR A 183 -3.34 -2.89 -19.32
C THR A 183 -3.86 -2.79 -20.76
N LEU A 184 -3.85 -1.60 -21.34
CA LEU A 184 -4.35 -1.34 -22.71
C LEU A 184 -3.23 -1.04 -23.72
N ASN A 185 -1.97 -0.99 -23.26
CA ASN A 185 -0.82 -0.72 -24.11
C ASN A 185 0.41 -1.44 -23.54
N GLU A 186 0.62 -2.67 -24.00
CA GLU A 186 1.70 -3.52 -23.51
C GLU A 186 3.12 -2.97 -23.77
N SER A 187 3.27 -2.06 -24.73
CA SER A 187 4.52 -1.37 -25.01
C SER A 187 4.86 -0.30 -23.97
N ASN A 188 3.86 0.21 -23.25
CA ASN A 188 4.07 1.17 -22.17
C ASN A 188 4.43 0.43 -20.87
N LYS A 189 5.74 0.36 -20.60
CA LYS A 189 6.30 -0.22 -19.38
C LYS A 189 6.90 0.88 -18.52
N LYS A 190 6.64 0.82 -17.22
CA LYS A 190 7.14 1.79 -16.25
C LYS A 190 7.81 1.07 -15.10
N LEU A 191 8.97 1.57 -14.69
CA LEU A 191 9.54 1.20 -13.41
C LEU A 191 8.76 1.92 -12.32
N VAL A 192 8.26 1.17 -11.35
CA VAL A 192 7.55 1.69 -10.18
C VAL A 192 8.31 1.28 -8.95
N THR A 193 8.65 2.28 -8.13
CA THR A 193 9.31 2.06 -6.84
C THR A 193 8.41 2.52 -5.72
N GLY A 194 8.64 2.04 -4.51
CA GLY A 194 7.83 2.44 -3.39
C GLY A 194 8.23 1.79 -2.08
N THR A 195 7.47 2.14 -1.05
CA THR A 195 7.65 1.64 0.30
C THR A 195 6.29 1.33 0.89
N PHE A 196 6.25 0.34 1.78
CA PHE A 196 5.07 0.15 2.60
C PHE A 196 5.45 -0.27 4.00
N HIS A 197 4.58 0.08 4.94
CA HIS A 197 4.65 -0.38 6.30
C HIS A 197 3.24 -0.77 6.73
N PHE A 198 3.01 -2.08 6.84
CA PHE A 198 1.69 -2.63 7.11
C PHE A 198 1.63 -3.36 8.44
N LYS A 199 0.43 -3.38 9.02
CA LYS A 199 0.07 -4.33 10.06
C LYS A 199 -0.56 -5.56 9.41
N VAL A 200 -0.04 -6.74 9.71
CA VAL A 200 -0.62 -8.02 9.28
C VAL A 200 -0.92 -8.90 10.49
N LYS A 201 -1.85 -9.83 10.28
CA LYS A 201 -2.28 -10.83 11.27
C LYS A 201 -1.91 -12.21 10.76
N THR A 202 -1.37 -13.06 11.62
CA THR A 202 -1.12 -14.47 11.30
C THR A 202 -1.80 -15.37 12.32
N LYS A 203 -2.07 -16.62 11.93
CA LYS A 203 -2.58 -17.60 12.87
C LYS A 203 -1.47 -17.94 13.86
N ARG A 204 -1.85 -18.03 15.14
CA ARG A 204 -1.04 -18.68 16.16
C ARG A 204 -1.20 -20.19 15.92
N ILE A 205 -0.16 -20.81 15.38
CA ILE A 205 -0.07 -22.25 15.24
C ILE A 205 1.05 -22.71 16.16
#